data_AF-A0A1F5KBY2-F1
#
_entry.id   AF-A0A1F5KBY2-F1
#
_cell.length_a   1.000
_cell.length_b   1.000
_cell.length_c   1.000
_cell.angle_alpha   90.00
_cell.angle_beta   90.00
_cell.angle_gamma   90.00
#
_symmetry.space_group_name_H-M   'P 1'
#
loop_
_entity.id
_entity.type
_entity.pdbx_description
1 polymer ?
#
loop_
_entity_poly.entity_id
_entity_poly.type
_entity_poly.pdbx_seq_one_letter_code
_entity_poly.pdbx_strand_id
1 'polypeptide(L)'
;MLLAQDPRSVFGTIKAPNEILPLIQKGGEGAGGISLVLNNLITLIYIFAGIFFVFMILWGAFQWLTSGGEKEAVAAARGRITNAVIGIILFAVAFAIIQIVGTFTGFTFFTQ
;
A
#
# COMPACT_ATOMS: atom_id res chain seq x y z
N MET A 1 -29.14 -50.76 24.95
CA MET A 1 -28.00 -49.86 25.19
C MET A 1 -27.81 -49.03 23.91
N LEU A 2 -28.71 -48.10 23.56
CA LEU A 2 -28.90 -46.74 24.08
C LEU A 2 -27.61 -45.89 24.10
N LEU A 3 -27.38 -45.22 22.96
CA LEU A 3 -26.87 -43.85 22.77
C LEU A 3 -25.63 -43.40 23.57
N ALA A 4 -24.45 -43.76 23.08
CA ALA A 4 -23.35 -42.80 23.01
C ALA A 4 -23.33 -42.17 21.60
N GLN A 5 -24.43 -41.53 21.19
CA GLN A 5 -24.35 -40.56 20.11
C GLN A 5 -23.74 -39.31 20.72
N ASP A 6 -22.49 -39.03 20.39
CA ASP A 6 -21.93 -37.71 20.63
C ASP A 6 -22.95 -36.68 20.11
N PRO A 7 -23.49 -35.78 20.95
CA PRO A 7 -24.54 -34.84 20.55
C PRO A 7 -24.08 -33.87 19.44
N ARG A 8 -22.79 -33.92 19.07
CA ARG A 8 -22.16 -33.16 18.00
C ARG A 8 -22.21 -33.86 16.63
N SER A 9 -22.62 -35.12 16.53
CA SER A 9 -22.76 -35.85 15.24
C SER A 9 -24.17 -35.80 14.66
N VAL A 10 -25.18 -35.39 15.46
CA VAL A 10 -26.58 -35.21 15.03
C VAL A 10 -26.75 -33.87 14.30
N PHE A 11 -25.92 -32.90 14.64
CA PHE A 11 -25.84 -31.63 13.95
C PHE A 11 -24.61 -31.68 13.04
N GLY A 12 -24.85 -31.78 11.73
CA GLY A 12 -23.80 -31.95 10.73
C GLY A 12 -22.69 -30.92 10.88
N THR A 13 -21.45 -31.35 10.67
CA THR A 13 -20.31 -30.45 10.56
C THR A 13 -20.55 -29.55 9.35
N ILE A 14 -20.91 -28.29 9.59
CA ILE A 14 -20.99 -27.26 8.55
C ILE A 14 -19.56 -27.00 8.06
N LYS A 15 -19.10 -27.80 7.10
CA LYS A 15 -17.88 -27.52 6.35
C LYS A 15 -18.23 -26.37 5.41
N ALA A 16 -17.85 -25.16 5.79
CA ALA A 16 -17.98 -24.00 4.94
C ALA A 16 -17.30 -24.28 3.58
N PRO A 17 -18.00 -24.16 2.44
CA PRO A 17 -17.36 -24.24 1.14
C PRO A 17 -16.16 -23.28 1.07
N ASN A 18 -15.09 -23.72 0.43
CA ASN A 18 -13.84 -22.98 0.22
C ASN A 18 -14.05 -21.55 -0.30
N GLU A 19 -15.15 -21.30 -1.00
CA GLU A 19 -15.55 -20.00 -1.55
C GLU A 19 -16.11 -19.00 -0.51
N ILE A 20 -16.67 -19.46 0.61
CA ILE A 20 -17.22 -18.59 1.66
C ILE A 20 -16.26 -18.36 2.83
N LEU A 21 -15.23 -19.20 2.97
CA LEU A 21 -14.14 -19.04 3.94
C LEU A 21 -13.46 -17.65 3.87
N PRO A 22 -13.10 -17.11 2.69
CA PRO A 22 -12.50 -15.78 2.63
C PRO A 22 -13.47 -14.66 3.02
N LEU A 23 -14.79 -14.87 2.89
CA LEU A 23 -15.82 -13.91 3.31
C LEU A 23 -16.05 -13.93 4.82
N ILE A 24 -15.96 -15.11 5.45
CA ILE A 24 -16.00 -15.27 6.91
C ILE A 24 -14.72 -14.71 7.56
N GLN A 25 -13.56 -14.87 6.92
CA GLN A 25 -12.30 -14.26 7.36
C GLN A 25 -12.23 -12.74 7.10
N LYS A 26 -12.82 -12.22 6.01
CA LYS A 26 -12.87 -10.78 5.73
C LYS A 26 -13.91 -9.99 6.55
N GLY A 27 -14.93 -10.67 7.09
CA GLY A 27 -16.12 -10.01 7.63
C GLY A 27 -16.32 -10.08 9.16
N GLY A 28 -15.46 -10.78 9.91
CA GLY A 28 -15.70 -11.09 11.32
C GLY A 28 -15.18 -10.09 12.35
N GLU A 29 -14.26 -9.20 11.99
CA GLU A 29 -13.60 -8.31 12.94
C GLU A 29 -13.56 -6.90 12.35
N GLY A 30 -13.88 -5.87 13.12
CA GLY A 30 -13.83 -4.46 12.65
C GLY A 30 -12.49 -4.07 11.99
N ALA A 31 -11.43 -4.84 12.25
CA ALA A 31 -10.14 -4.77 11.58
C ALA A 31 -10.20 -5.02 10.05
N GLY A 32 -11.08 -5.90 9.55
CA GLY A 32 -11.17 -6.25 8.12
C GLY A 32 -11.70 -5.11 7.23
N GLY A 33 -12.70 -4.38 7.72
CA GLY A 33 -13.25 -3.21 7.01
C GLY A 33 -12.27 -2.03 6.95
N ILE A 34 -11.58 -1.77 8.07
CA ILE A 34 -10.55 -0.73 8.14
C ILE A 34 -9.38 -1.09 7.22
N SER A 35 -8.97 -2.37 7.22
CA SER A 35 -7.89 -2.86 6.35
C SER A 35 -8.21 -2.68 4.86
N LEU A 36 -9.45 -2.91 4.42
CA LEU A 36 -9.88 -2.68 3.04
C LEU A 36 -9.79 -1.21 2.62
N VAL A 37 -10.29 -0.30 3.44
CA VAL A 37 -10.24 1.15 3.17
C VAL A 37 -8.80 1.63 3.15
N LEU A 38 -7.99 1.18 4.11
CA LEU A 38 -6.59 1.57 4.22
C LEU A 38 -5.78 1.06 3.03
N ASN A 39 -5.95 -0.20 2.63
CA ASN A 39 -5.29 -0.76 1.45
C ASN A 39 -5.60 0.04 0.17
N ASN A 40 -6.89 0.32 -0.08
CA ASN A 40 -7.29 1.09 -1.25
C ASN A 40 -6.72 2.51 -1.24
N LEU A 41 -6.72 3.15 -0.06
CA LEU A 41 -6.14 4.49 0.11
C LEU A 41 -4.63 4.51 -0.14
N ILE A 42 -3.89 3.56 0.43
CA ILE A 42 -2.44 3.44 0.21
C ILE A 42 -2.17 3.23 -1.28
N THR A 43 -2.85 2.27 -1.91
CA THR A 43 -2.66 1.99 -3.34
C THR A 43 -2.89 3.23 -4.20
N LEU A 44 -3.95 4.00 -3.91
CA LEU A 44 -4.24 5.25 -4.60
C LEU A 44 -3.11 6.28 -4.44
N ILE A 45 -2.61 6.47 -3.21
CA ILE A 45 -1.51 7.38 -2.91
C ILE A 45 -0.25 6.98 -3.67
N TYR A 46 0.06 5.68 -3.79
CA TYR A 46 1.25 5.21 -4.52
C TYR A 46 1.19 5.55 -6.01
N ILE A 47 0.03 5.37 -6.64
CA ILE A 47 -0.16 5.74 -8.05
C ILE A 47 0.02 7.24 -8.24
N PHE A 48 -0.62 8.05 -7.39
CA PHE A 48 -0.47 9.51 -7.45
C PHE A 48 0.96 9.97 -7.16
N ALA A 49 1.64 9.37 -6.19
CA ALA A 49 3.02 9.70 -5.84
C ALA A 49 3.97 9.44 -7.01
N GLY A 50 3.84 8.29 -7.70
CA GLY A 50 4.64 7.98 -8.88
C GLY A 50 4.51 9.05 -9.97
N ILE A 51 3.28 9.45 -10.29
CA ILE A 51 3.02 10.51 -11.27
C ILE A 51 3.58 11.85 -10.78
N PHE A 52 3.36 12.20 -9.52
CA PHE A 52 3.80 13.44 -8.92
C PHE A 52 5.33 13.61 -8.98
N PHE A 53 6.10 12.57 -8.66
CA PHE A 53 7.56 12.60 -8.74
C PHE A 53 8.07 12.85 -10.17
N VAL A 54 7.43 12.25 -11.17
CA VAL A 54 7.77 12.49 -12.59
C VAL A 54 7.55 13.97 -12.94
N PHE A 55 6.40 14.54 -12.59
CA PHE A 55 6.12 15.95 -12.82
C PHE A 55 7.12 16.87 -12.13
N MET A 56 7.51 16.55 -10.90
CA MET A 56 8.47 17.35 -10.14
C MET A 56 9.86 17.39 -10.80
N ILE A 57 10.33 16.24 -11.32
CA ILE A 57 11.59 16.16 -12.08
C ILE A 57 11.47 16.93 -13.39
N LEU A 58 10.37 16.76 -14.14
CA LEU A 58 10.16 17.48 -15.40
C LEU A 58 10.14 19.00 -15.19
N TRP A 59 9.51 19.47 -14.12
CA TRP A 59 9.49 20.90 -13.79
C TRP A 59 10.88 21.43 -13.42
N GLY A 60 11.64 20.67 -12.62
CA GLY A 60 13.02 21.01 -12.29
C GLY A 60 13.94 21.02 -13.53
N ALA A 61 13.77 20.05 -14.43
CA ALA A 61 14.52 19.97 -15.68
C ALA A 61 14.17 21.11 -16.64
N PHE A 62 12.88 21.45 -16.78
CA PHE A 62 12.43 22.57 -17.60
C PHE A 62 12.97 23.90 -17.08
N GLN A 63 12.97 24.10 -15.76
CA GLN A 63 13.57 25.27 -15.15
C GLN A 63 15.08 25.31 -15.40
N TRP A 64 15.78 24.18 -15.31
CA TRP A 64 17.22 24.13 -15.58
C TRP A 64 17.55 24.52 -17.02
N LEU A 65 16.74 24.08 -17.99
CA LEU A 65 16.90 24.42 -19.40
C LEU A 65 16.60 25.90 -19.70
N THR A 66 15.57 26.46 -19.06
CA THR A 66 15.17 27.87 -19.23
C THR A 66 16.03 28.86 -18.45
N SER A 67 16.90 28.39 -17.56
CA SER A 67 17.79 29.23 -16.72
C SER A 67 18.87 29.98 -17.51
N GLY A 68 19.10 29.66 -18.78
CA GLY A 68 20.00 30.42 -19.66
C GLY A 68 21.47 30.49 -19.22
N GLY A 69 21.89 29.66 -18.26
CA GLY A 69 23.24 29.67 -17.68
C GLY A 69 23.44 30.64 -16.52
N GLU A 70 22.39 31.36 -16.08
CA GLU A 70 22.44 32.20 -14.89
C GLU A 70 22.61 31.33 -13.63
N LYS A 71 23.58 31.67 -12.80
CA LYS A 71 24.11 30.77 -11.76
C LYS A 71 23.09 30.50 -10.66
N GLU A 72 22.28 31.50 -10.31
CA GLU A 72 21.24 31.41 -9.28
C GLU A 72 20.06 30.56 -9.75
N ALA A 73 19.57 30.77 -10.96
CA ALA A 73 18.51 29.99 -11.58
C ALA A 73 18.91 28.51 -11.76
N VAL A 74 20.15 28.26 -12.21
CA VAL A 74 20.70 26.90 -12.30
C VAL A 74 20.81 26.24 -10.92
N ALA A 75 21.25 26.97 -9.89
CA ALA A 75 21.32 26.46 -8.53
C ALA A 75 19.93 26.12 -7.98
N ALA A 76 18.93 26.98 -8.21
CA ALA A 76 17.56 26.75 -7.81
C ALA A 76 16.94 25.52 -8.52
N ALA A 77 17.18 25.37 -9.82
CA ALA A 77 16.71 24.22 -10.58
C ALA A 77 17.35 22.91 -10.11
N ARG A 78 18.67 22.91 -9.86
CA ARG A 78 19.36 21.77 -9.24
C ARG A 78 18.82 21.45 -7.86
N GLY A 79 18.56 22.45 -7.02
CA GLY A 79 17.94 22.27 -5.71
C GLY A 79 16.58 21.57 -5.81
N ARG A 80 15.73 21.97 -6.76
CA ARG A 80 14.45 21.29 -7.02
C ARG A 80 14.63 19.83 -7.43
N ILE A 81 15.56 19.54 -8.33
CA ILE A 81 15.84 18.15 -8.77
C ILE A 81 16.34 17.31 -7.59
N THR A 82 17.30 17.82 -6.80
CA THR A 82 17.82 17.12 -5.62
C THR A 82 16.72 16.83 -4.61
N ASN A 83 15.83 17.80 -4.35
CA ASN A 83 14.69 17.58 -3.45
C ASN A 83 13.73 16.52 -4.00
N ALA A 84 13.52 16.46 -5.33
CA ALA A 84 12.71 15.43 -5.96
C ALA A 84 13.32 14.04 -5.74
N VAL A 85 14.62 13.92 -5.96
CA VAL A 85 15.37 12.66 -5.78
C VAL A 85 15.32 12.20 -4.32
N ILE A 86 15.53 13.11 -3.36
CA ILE A 86 15.42 12.79 -1.93
C ILE A 86 14.01 12.30 -1.58
N GLY A 87 12.98 12.95 -2.13
CA GLY A 87 11.59 12.53 -1.96
C GLY A 87 11.34 11.10 -2.47
N ILE A 88 11.86 10.76 -3.64
CA ILE A 88 11.77 9.41 -4.21
C ILE A 88 12.48 8.38 -3.33
N ILE A 89 13.68 8.70 -2.85
CA ILE A 89 14.43 7.80 -1.96
C ILE A 89 13.66 7.57 -0.66
N LEU A 90 13.14 8.62 -0.02
CA LEU A 90 12.32 8.49 1.18
C LEU A 90 11.05 7.69 0.92
N PHE A 91 10.41 7.87 -0.23
CA PHE A 91 9.22 7.12 -0.61
C PHE A 91 9.53 5.63 -0.79
N ALA A 92 10.67 5.28 -1.41
CA ALA A 92 11.12 3.91 -1.53
C ALA A 92 11.41 3.26 -0.16
N VAL A 93 12.00 4.00 0.77
CA VAL A 93 12.21 3.53 2.15
C VAL A 93 10.88 3.33 2.88
N ALA A 94 9.93 4.25 2.73
CA ALA A 94 8.60 4.10 3.31
C ALA A 94 7.89 2.84 2.79
N PHE A 95 8.02 2.53 1.50
CA PHE A 95 7.51 1.29 0.92
C PHE A 95 8.12 0.06 1.57
N ALA A 96 9.44 0.02 1.72
CA ALA A 96 10.13 -1.09 2.39
C ALA A 96 9.64 -1.28 3.83
N ILE A 97 9.43 -0.19 4.58
CA ILE A 97 8.90 -0.25 5.94
C ILE A 97 7.48 -0.82 5.95
N ILE A 98 6.59 -0.36 5.07
CA ILE A 98 5.20 -0.84 5.02
C ILE A 98 5.15 -2.34 4.70
N GLN A 99 6.02 -2.83 3.82
CA GLN A 99 6.11 -4.28 3.51
C GLN A 99 6.53 -5.10 4.74
N ILE A 100 7.51 -4.62 5.50
CA ILE A 100 7.95 -5.26 6.73
C ILE A 100 6.81 -5.26 7.75
N VAL A 101 6.14 -4.12 7.94
CA VAL A 101 4.99 -4.01 8.85
C VAL A 101 3.83 -4.92 8.43
N GLY A 102 3.53 -5.01 7.13
CA GLY A 102 2.51 -5.92 6.59
C GLY A 102 2.82 -7.39 6.86
N THR A 103 4.11 -7.76 6.84
CA THR A 103 4.55 -9.12 7.20
C THR A 103 4.29 -9.42 8.68
N PHE A 104 4.49 -8.44 9.57
CA PHE A 104 4.22 -8.62 11.01
C PHE A 104 2.73 -8.61 11.34
N THR A 105 1.91 -7.83 10.63
CA THR A 105 0.47 -7.73 10.88
C THR A 105 -0.34 -8.80 10.14
N GLY A 106 0.29 -9.59 9.26
CA GLY A 106 -0.37 -10.59 8.43
C GLY A 106 -1.22 -9.99 7.31
N PHE A 107 -1.16 -8.67 7.11
CA PHE A 107 -1.89 -7.95 6.06
C PHE A 107 -0.95 -7.56 4.92
N THR A 108 -1.17 -8.13 3.74
CA THR A 108 -0.43 -7.76 2.54
C THR A 108 -1.10 -6.56 1.86
N PHE A 109 -0.55 -5.35 2.08
CA PHE A 109 -1.08 -4.10 1.51
C PHE A 109 -0.82 -3.94 0.00
N PHE A 110 0.10 -4.71 -0.57
CA PHE A 110 0.52 -4.58 -1.97
C PHE A 110 0.47 -5.91 -2.71
N THR A 111 -0.59 -6.69 -2.53
CA THR A 111 -0.86 -7.86 -3.38
C THR A 111 -2.26 -7.77 -3.95
N GLN A 112 -2.38 -8.06 -5.25
CA GLN A 112 -3.62 -8.61 -5.79
C GLN A 112 -3.77 -10.06 -5.32
#